data_AF-A0A3N1HQF3-F1
#
_entry.id   AF-A0A3N1HQF3-F1
#
_cell.length_a   1.000
_cell.length_b   1.000
_cell.length_c   1.000
_cell.angle_alpha   90.00
_cell.angle_beta   90.00
_cell.angle_gamma   90.00
#
_symmetry.space_group_name_H-M   'P 1'
#
loop_
_entity.id
_entity.type
_entity.pdbx_description
1 polymer ?
#
loop_
_entity_poly.entity_id
_entity_poly.type
_entity_poly.pdbx_seq_one_letter_code
_entity_poly.pdbx_strand_id
1 'polypeptide(L)'
;MLDRDGDLDVYADAAYAAGSMEFLMVEDDEYVTAYRVDGAVLAIASVRKEERVVLTLTGEVDAAALQALVDDAVRRSPAGTATAGVVTPLDYAEAWFAGEWNRRWVRWPHWLDRWLHGAGPWTREQLQPAHR
;
A
#
# COMPACT_ATOMS: atom_id res chain seq x y z
N MET A 1 0.44 1.27 4.61
CA MET A 1 0.64 2.55 5.33
C MET A 1 -0.64 2.81 6.09
N LEU A 2 -0.55 3.32 7.31
CA LEU A 2 -1.70 3.65 8.13
C LEU A 2 -1.83 5.16 8.24
N ASP A 3 -3.02 5.68 7.92
CA ASP A 3 -3.36 7.07 8.20
C ASP A 3 -3.87 7.26 9.64
N ARG A 4 -4.14 8.51 10.03
CA ARG A 4 -4.59 8.89 11.38
C ARG A 4 -6.01 8.39 11.67
N ASP A 5 -6.83 8.16 10.65
CA ASP A 5 -8.19 7.64 10.76
C ASP A 5 -8.17 6.11 10.90
N GLY A 6 -6.99 5.51 10.77
CA GLY A 6 -6.73 4.09 10.91
C GLY A 6 -6.95 3.32 9.61
N ASP A 7 -7.14 4.00 8.48
CA ASP A 7 -7.30 3.35 7.19
C ASP A 7 -5.94 2.90 6.63
N LEU A 8 -5.96 1.71 6.02
CA LEU A 8 -4.78 1.03 5.52
C LEU A 8 -4.63 1.28 4.02
N ASP A 9 -3.77 2.22 3.68
CA ASP A 9 -3.36 2.48 2.32
C ASP A 9 -2.30 1.48 1.84
N VAL A 10 -2.51 0.91 0.66
CA VAL A 10 -1.61 -0.07 0.05
C VAL A 10 -1.00 0.51 -1.23
N TYR A 11 0.33 0.50 -1.29
CA TYR A 11 1.12 0.97 -2.42
C TYR A 11 2.03 -0.13 -2.94
N ALA A 12 2.41 -0.03 -4.21
CA ALA A 12 3.20 -1.05 -4.88
C ALA A 12 4.61 -1.16 -4.29
N ASP A 13 5.22 -0.01 -4.01
CA ASP A 13 6.53 0.10 -3.35
C ASP A 13 6.66 1.44 -2.60
N ALA A 14 7.77 1.61 -1.88
CA ALA A 14 8.03 2.81 -1.09
C ALA A 14 8.25 4.07 -1.96
N ALA A 15 8.76 3.95 -3.19
CA ALA A 15 8.95 5.09 -4.07
C ALA A 15 7.59 5.60 -4.59
N TYR A 16 6.71 4.69 -4.98
CA TYR A 16 5.35 5.00 -5.39
C TYR A 16 4.52 5.57 -4.23
N ALA A 17 4.64 5.00 -3.03
CA ALA A 17 4.01 5.54 -1.83
C ALA A 17 4.47 6.99 -1.56
N ALA A 18 5.78 7.23 -1.50
CA ALA A 18 6.34 8.56 -1.28
C ALA A 18 5.90 9.59 -2.34
N GLY A 19 5.74 9.16 -3.60
CA GLY A 19 5.25 10.02 -4.68
C GLY A 19 3.73 10.26 -4.67
N SER A 20 2.98 9.44 -3.92
CA SER A 20 1.51 9.55 -3.81
C SER A 20 1.08 10.32 -2.56
N MET A 21 1.92 10.35 -1.52
CA MET A 21 1.64 11.07 -0.27
C MET A 21 1.81 12.58 -0.46
N GLU A 22 0.82 13.35 -0.01
CA GLU A 22 0.94 14.81 -0.02
C GLU A 22 1.87 15.28 1.11
N PHE A 23 2.85 16.12 0.76
CA PHE A 23 3.83 16.66 1.71
C PHE A 23 3.18 17.32 2.93
N LEU A 24 2.11 18.09 2.73
CA LEU A 24 1.38 18.79 3.80
C LEU A 24 0.70 17.80 4.75
N MET A 25 0.15 16.70 4.23
CA MET A 25 -0.45 15.65 5.07
C MET A 25 0.59 14.99 5.98
N VAL A 26 1.83 14.82 5.52
CA VAL A 26 2.92 14.35 6.39
C VAL A 26 3.30 15.38 7.46
N GLU A 27 3.33 16.69 7.13
CA GLU A 27 3.59 17.73 8.14
C GLU A 27 2.48 17.83 9.20
N ASP A 28 1.23 17.49 8.82
CA ASP A 28 0.06 17.51 9.71
C ASP A 28 -0.17 16.16 10.45
N ASP A 29 0.83 15.27 10.47
CA ASP A 29 0.77 13.95 11.13
C ASP A 29 -0.38 13.05 10.64
N GLU A 30 -0.81 13.20 9.37
CA GLU A 30 -1.87 12.36 8.78
C GLU A 30 -1.43 10.89 8.68
N TYR A 31 -0.13 10.64 8.47
CA TYR A 31 0.39 9.29 8.26
C TYR A 31 1.19 8.83 9.47
N VAL A 32 0.65 7.85 10.19
CA VAL A 32 1.17 7.43 11.49
C VAL A 32 2.30 6.44 11.35
N THR A 33 2.18 5.48 10.43
CA THR A 33 3.18 4.43 10.27
C THR A 33 3.15 3.81 8.87
N ALA A 34 4.30 3.31 8.41
CA ALA A 34 4.42 2.63 7.14
C ALA A 34 5.21 1.33 7.30
N TYR A 35 4.73 0.29 6.62
CA TYR A 35 5.34 -1.03 6.62
C TYR A 35 5.51 -1.52 5.19
N ARG A 36 6.54 -2.34 4.97
CA ARG A 36 6.62 -3.26 3.84
C ARG A 36 5.83 -4.53 4.14
N VAL A 37 5.48 -5.29 3.10
CA VAL A 37 4.69 -6.53 3.22
C VAL A 37 5.37 -7.63 4.05
N ASP A 38 6.69 -7.54 4.26
CA ASP A 38 7.48 -8.43 5.12
C ASP A 38 7.51 -7.98 6.60
N GLY A 39 6.84 -6.87 6.93
CA GLY A 39 6.82 -6.29 8.27
C GLY A 39 7.94 -5.29 8.54
N ALA A 40 8.84 -5.01 7.59
CA ALA A 40 9.87 -4.00 7.80
C ALA A 40 9.25 -2.60 7.95
N VAL A 41 9.70 -1.87 8.97
CA VAL A 41 9.18 -0.55 9.32
C VAL A 41 9.86 0.53 8.48
N LEU A 42 9.06 1.46 7.98
CA LEU A 42 9.50 2.63 7.22
C LEU A 42 9.24 3.88 8.07
N ALA A 43 10.29 4.67 8.29
CA ALA A 43 10.16 6.03 8.80
C ALA A 43 9.63 6.93 7.70
N ILE A 44 8.67 7.78 8.06
CA ILE A 44 8.06 8.79 7.19
C ILE A 44 8.67 10.14 7.56
N ALA A 45 9.20 10.85 6.56
CA ALA A 45 9.70 12.20 6.77
C ALA A 45 9.28 13.10 5.60
N SER A 46 8.97 14.35 5.91
CA SER A 46 8.73 15.39 4.92
C SER A 46 10.03 16.19 4.73
N VAL A 47 10.32 16.62 3.49
CA VAL A 47 11.46 17.48 3.18
C VAL A 47 10.96 18.78 2.58
N ARG A 48 10.80 19.78 3.43
CA ARG A 48 10.06 21.01 3.14
C ARG A 48 10.57 21.82 1.97
N LYS A 49 11.88 21.88 1.79
CA LYS A 49 12.48 22.66 0.70
C LYS A 49 12.15 22.09 -0.67
N GLU A 50 11.99 20.77 -0.76
CA GLU A 50 11.69 20.06 -2.00
C GLU A 50 10.23 19.61 -2.08
N GLU A 51 9.39 20.00 -1.11
CA GLU A 51 7.97 19.64 -1.03
C GLU A 51 7.71 18.15 -1.29
N ARG A 52 8.56 17.29 -0.70
CA ARG A 52 8.55 15.85 -0.96
C ARG A 52 8.47 15.02 0.30
N VAL A 53 7.98 13.80 0.14
CA VAL A 53 7.99 12.77 1.18
C VAL A 53 9.15 11.81 0.93
N VAL A 54 9.78 11.35 2.01
CA VAL A 54 10.83 10.33 1.98
C VAL A 54 10.44 9.22 2.94
N LEU A 55 10.44 7.99 2.42
CA LEU A 55 10.28 6.78 3.20
C LEU A 55 11.63 6.08 3.33
N THR A 56 12.06 5.81 4.56
CA THR A 56 13.37 5.19 4.83
C THR A 56 13.20 3.95 5.69
N LEU A 57 13.88 2.86 5.35
CA LEU A 57 13.94 1.67 6.21
C LEU A 57 14.60 2.02 7.53
N THR A 58 13.94 1.69 8.63
CA THR A 58 14.49 1.92 9.99
C THR A 58 15.47 0.82 10.40
N GLY A 59 15.42 -0.34 9.74
CA GLY A 59 16.10 -1.57 10.16
C GLY A 59 15.28 -2.39 11.17
N GLU A 60 14.13 -1.88 11.62
CA GLU A 60 13.19 -2.59 12.48
C GLU A 60 12.21 -3.41 11.64
N VAL A 61 11.74 -4.51 12.23
CA VAL A 61 10.73 -5.39 11.66
C VAL A 61 9.68 -5.66 12.72
N ASP A 62 8.42 -5.32 12.42
CA ASP A 62 7.27 -5.61 13.28
C ASP A 62 6.14 -6.23 12.46
N ALA A 63 6.36 -7.50 12.09
CA ALA A 63 5.38 -8.29 11.35
C ALA A 63 4.07 -8.51 12.14
N ALA A 64 4.14 -8.49 13.48
CA ALA A 64 2.96 -8.70 14.32
C ALA A 64 2.05 -7.48 14.31
N ALA A 65 2.61 -6.27 14.44
CA ALA A 65 1.85 -5.03 14.30
C ALA A 65 1.22 -4.92 12.90
N LEU A 66 2.00 -5.21 11.84
CA LEU A 66 1.46 -5.23 10.48
C LEU A 66 0.29 -6.22 10.32
N GLN A 67 0.42 -7.44 10.85
CA GLN A 67 -0.66 -8.43 10.79
C GLN A 67 -1.90 -7.92 11.53
N ALA A 68 -1.74 -7.32 12.70
CA ALA A 68 -2.88 -6.77 13.47
C ALA A 68 -3.62 -5.66 12.71
N LEU A 69 -2.89 -4.81 11.98
CA LEU A 69 -3.49 -3.78 11.11
C LEU A 69 -4.27 -4.40 9.95
N VAL A 70 -3.72 -5.44 9.32
CA VAL A 70 -4.41 -6.17 8.25
C VAL A 70 -5.67 -6.85 8.78
N ASP A 71 -5.60 -7.50 9.95
CA ASP A 71 -6.75 -8.15 10.58
C ASP A 71 -7.87 -7.15 10.93
N ASP A 72 -7.50 -5.95 11.39
CA ASP A 72 -8.45 -4.86 11.62
C ASP A 72 -9.09 -4.36 10.31
N ALA A 73 -8.28 -4.10 9.29
CA ALA A 73 -8.78 -3.64 7.99
C ALA A 73 -9.72 -4.68 7.35
N VAL A 74 -9.38 -5.96 7.42
CA VAL A 74 -10.25 -7.07 6.96
C VAL A 74 -11.57 -7.08 7.74
N ARG A 75 -11.52 -6.92 9.07
CA ARG A 75 -12.71 -6.89 9.92
C ARG A 75 -13.63 -5.70 9.61
N ARG A 76 -13.07 -4.52 9.30
CA ARG A 76 -13.83 -3.31 8.96
C ARG A 76 -14.36 -3.30 7.52
N SER A 77 -13.84 -4.16 6.65
CA SER A 77 -14.22 -4.19 5.25
C SER A 77 -15.68 -4.67 5.07
N PRO A 78 -16.51 -4.01 4.23
CA PRO A 78 -17.89 -4.43 4.00
C PRO A 78 -17.96 -5.85 3.41
N ALA A 79 -18.94 -6.63 3.86
CA ALA A 79 -19.24 -7.95 3.31
C ALA A 79 -19.45 -7.86 1.79
N GLY A 80 -18.48 -8.37 1.01
CA GLY A 80 -18.47 -8.25 -0.46
C GLY A 80 -17.13 -7.78 -1.04
N THR A 81 -16.23 -7.25 -0.22
CA THR A 81 -14.80 -7.20 -0.55
C THR A 81 -14.23 -8.62 -0.49
N ALA A 82 -13.40 -9.02 -1.45
CA ALA A 82 -12.82 -10.35 -1.55
C ALA A 82 -11.74 -10.57 -0.47
N THR A 83 -12.14 -10.57 0.80
CA THR A 83 -11.26 -10.83 1.95
C THR A 83 -11.26 -12.30 2.38
N ALA A 84 -12.07 -13.14 1.73
CA ALA A 84 -12.10 -14.57 1.97
C ALA A 84 -10.73 -15.19 1.59
N GLY A 85 -10.04 -15.76 2.59
CA GLY A 85 -8.71 -16.36 2.39
C GLY A 85 -7.54 -15.39 2.54
N VAL A 86 -7.77 -14.14 2.96
CA VAL A 86 -6.69 -13.24 3.36
C VAL A 86 -6.19 -13.66 4.73
N VAL A 87 -4.98 -14.24 4.76
CA VAL A 87 -4.35 -14.72 6.01
C VAL A 87 -3.06 -13.97 6.31
N THR A 88 -2.42 -13.40 5.28
CA THR A 88 -1.15 -12.68 5.41
C THR A 88 -1.25 -11.25 4.85
N PRO A 89 -0.31 -10.34 5.21
CA PRO A 89 -0.27 -8.99 4.65
C PRO A 89 -0.08 -8.98 3.13
N LEU A 90 0.60 -10.00 2.59
CA LEU A 90 0.79 -10.17 1.15
C LEU A 90 -0.51 -10.56 0.45
N ASP A 91 -1.31 -11.46 1.05
CA ASP A 91 -2.62 -11.82 0.49
C ASP A 91 -3.57 -10.60 0.51
N TYR A 92 -3.50 -9.78 1.57
CA TYR A 92 -4.26 -8.53 1.66
C TYR A 92 -3.86 -7.56 0.54
N ALA A 93 -2.56 -7.34 0.34
CA ALA A 93 -2.07 -6.44 -0.71
C ALA A 93 -2.48 -6.92 -2.11
N GLU A 94 -2.38 -8.22 -2.39
CA GLU A 94 -2.83 -8.83 -3.64
C GLU A 94 -4.34 -8.63 -3.86
N ALA A 95 -5.16 -8.90 -2.85
CA ALA A 95 -6.60 -8.71 -2.90
C ALA A 95 -6.98 -7.23 -3.11
N TRP A 96 -6.25 -6.31 -2.48
CA TRP A 96 -6.43 -4.87 -2.63
C TRP A 96 -6.18 -4.42 -4.07
N PHE A 97 -5.03 -4.76 -4.66
CA PHE A 97 -4.70 -4.40 -6.04
C PHE A 97 -5.65 -5.05 -7.05
N ALA A 98 -6.06 -6.30 -6.82
CA ALA A 98 -7.06 -6.95 -7.65
C ALA A 98 -8.42 -6.24 -7.57
N GLY A 99 -8.84 -5.84 -6.36
CA GLY A 99 -10.05 -5.06 -6.13
C GLY A 99 -10.02 -3.73 -6.88
N GLU A 100 -8.91 -2.99 -6.76
CA GLU A 100 -8.73 -1.70 -7.41
C GLU A 100 -8.71 -1.83 -8.94
N TRP A 101 -8.03 -2.84 -9.48
CA TRP A 101 -8.06 -3.16 -10.91
C TRP A 101 -9.49 -3.41 -11.39
N ASN A 102 -10.28 -4.21 -10.65
CA ASN A 102 -11.63 -4.59 -11.04
C ASN A 102 -12.66 -3.46 -10.90
N ARG A 103 -12.44 -2.49 -10.00
CA ARG A 103 -13.32 -1.35 -9.77
C ARG A 103 -13.16 -0.22 -10.78
N ARG A 104 -12.14 -0.28 -11.64
CA ARG A 104 -11.91 0.75 -12.66
C ARG A 104 -13.13 0.92 -13.56
N TRP A 105 -13.64 2.14 -13.54
CA TRP A 105 -14.91 2.47 -14.18
C TRP A 105 -14.81 2.52 -15.71
N VAL A 106 -13.62 2.81 -16.26
CA VAL A 106 -13.39 2.91 -17.71
C VAL A 106 -12.66 1.67 -18.20
N ARG A 107 -13.34 0.87 -19.03
CA ARG A 107 -12.71 -0.20 -19.81
C ARG A 107 -12.22 0.39 -21.13
N TRP A 108 -10.99 0.87 -21.14
CA TRP A 108 -10.34 1.35 -22.36
C TRP A 108 -10.17 0.22 -23.38
N PRO A 109 -10.03 0.52 -24.68
CA PRO A 109 -9.56 -0.48 -25.64
C PRO A 109 -8.30 -1.17 -25.11
N HIS A 110 -8.22 -2.50 -25.22
CA HIS A 110 -7.18 -3.31 -24.57
C HIS A 110 -5.74 -2.83 -24.80
N TRP A 111 -5.45 -2.22 -25.95
CA TRP A 111 -4.13 -1.68 -26.26
C TRP A 111 -3.76 -0.45 -25.41
N LEU A 112 -4.73 0.44 -25.17
CA LEU A 112 -4.54 1.67 -24.42
C LEU A 112 -4.52 1.38 -22.92
N ASP A 113 -5.42 0.49 -22.47
CA ASP A 113 -5.44 -0.01 -21.09
C ASP A 113 -4.09 -0.63 -20.71
N ARG A 114 -3.57 -1.50 -21.58
CA ARG A 114 -2.26 -2.15 -21.38
C ARG A 114 -1.11 -1.15 -21.35
N TRP A 115 -1.15 -0.12 -22.19
CA TRP A 115 -0.11 0.89 -22.26
C TRP A 115 -0.09 1.78 -21.01
N LEU A 116 -1.26 2.18 -20.50
CA LEU A 116 -1.37 3.06 -19.33
C LEU A 116 -1.20 2.32 -18.00
N HIS A 117 -1.67 1.08 -17.90
CA HIS A 117 -1.83 0.38 -16.62
C HIS A 117 -1.10 -0.96 -16.53
N GLY A 118 -0.38 -1.36 -17.58
CA GLY A 118 0.26 -2.67 -17.66
C GLY A 118 -0.75 -3.80 -17.95
N ALA A 119 -0.32 -5.05 -17.77
CA ALA A 119 -1.10 -6.22 -18.19
C ALA A 119 -2.17 -6.69 -17.17
N GLY A 120 -2.23 -6.11 -15.98
CA GLY A 120 -3.10 -6.56 -14.90
C GLY A 120 -2.75 -5.94 -13.55
N PRO A 121 -3.43 -6.35 -12.46
CA PRO A 121 -3.08 -5.93 -11.10
C PRO A 121 -1.64 -6.35 -10.75
N TRP A 122 -1.08 -5.73 -9.73
CA TRP A 122 0.21 -6.13 -9.18
C TRP A 122 0.16 -7.58 -8.70
N THR A 123 1.13 -8.37 -9.13
CA THR A 123 1.24 -9.79 -8.79
C THR A 123 2.05 -9.99 -7.51
N ARG A 124 1.86 -11.14 -6.85
CA ARG A 124 2.59 -11.54 -5.64
C ARG A 124 4.10 -11.38 -5.77
N GLU A 125 4.67 -11.77 -6.92
CA GLU A 125 6.11 -11.68 -7.19
C GLU A 125 6.60 -10.22 -7.21
N GLN A 126 5.78 -9.29 -7.70
CA GLN A 126 6.13 -7.87 -7.78
C GLN A 126 5.99 -7.15 -6.44
N LEU A 127 5.09 -7.64 -5.57
CA LEU A 127 4.87 -7.09 -4.23
C LEU A 127 5.92 -7.55 -3.22
N GLN A 128 6.62 -8.64 -3.52
CA GLN A 128 7.69 -9.12 -2.66
C GLN A 128 8.93 -8.22 -2.73
N PRO A 129 9.60 -7.98 -1.59
CA PRO A 129 10.95 -7.44 -1.56
C PRO A 129 11.87 -8.14 -2.55
N ALA A 130 12.54 -7.39 -3.43
CA ALA A 130 13.69 -7.94 -4.13
C ALA A 130 14.74 -8.37 -3.09
N HIS A 131 15.08 -9.65 -3.04
CA HIS A 131 16.20 -10.16 -2.25
C HIS A 131 17.49 -9.54 -2.78
N ARG A 132 17.99 -8.47 -2.15
CA ARG A 132 19.30 -7.90 -2.40
C ARG A 132 19.95 -7.50 -1.08
#